data_AF-A0A068VLY3-F1
#
_entry.id   AF-A0A068VLY3-F1
#
_cell.length_a   1.000
_cell.length_b   1.000
_cell.length_c   1.000
_cell.angle_alpha   90.00
_cell.angle_beta   90.00
_cell.angle_gamma   90.00
#
_symmetry.space_group_name_H-M   'P 1'
#
loop_
_entity.id
_entity.type
_entity.pdbx_description
1 polymer ?
#
loop_
_entity_poly.entity_id
_entity_poly.type
_entity_poly.pdbx_seq_one_letter_code
_entity_poly.pdbx_strand_id
1 'polypeptide(L)'
;YNCIFLDQKAVMSEARSQQAASMTEFHWLGHRFPISNAKTRVSILKAQELEKDIHGPKADSLPADKRLATFDKIFAAYNEARSCIRNDLASAGNSESMKDDLSGLDKAIGAVLGQRTIERNQLLVSIAISKLNKVRDDKNEKVTKPEELVRLYDLLLQNAADLSDLVSSGRDRKPEELAFAEDCELKSLVFRAERCFYLAKSYSLAGKRTEAYALYCKVRFLADTALKELQNLKTADQAVIKELQTLQKESRSNSCIEHAIAIMEEEQAPEKLSQKISTISLTGKDKKVCAPFNFRSWTCSSRRKLNASIIVGACKV
;
A
#
# COMPACT_ATOMS: atom_id res chain seq x y z
N TYR A 1 -16.19 -16.35 -36.68
CA TYR A 1 -15.80 -15.97 -35.30
C TYR A 1 -15.25 -14.55 -35.22
N ASN A 2 -14.21 -14.16 -35.97
CA ASN A 2 -13.68 -12.79 -35.92
C ASN A 2 -14.68 -11.70 -36.35
N CYS A 3 -15.48 -11.91 -37.40
CA CYS A 3 -16.44 -10.88 -37.84
C CYS A 3 -17.56 -10.64 -36.82
N ILE A 4 -18.09 -11.69 -36.19
CA ILE A 4 -19.14 -11.58 -35.15
C ILE A 4 -18.62 -10.84 -33.90
N PHE A 5 -17.36 -11.07 -33.52
CA PHE A 5 -16.74 -10.40 -32.39
C PHE A 5 -16.41 -8.92 -32.67
N LEU A 6 -16.05 -8.60 -33.92
CA LEU A 6 -15.88 -7.22 -34.37
C LEU A 6 -17.22 -6.47 -34.39
N ASP A 7 -18.29 -7.12 -34.86
CA ASP A 7 -19.64 -6.54 -34.89
C ASP A 7 -20.16 -6.28 -33.46
N GLN A 8 -19.98 -7.23 -32.54
CA GLN A 8 -20.34 -7.04 -31.13
C GLN A 8 -19.57 -5.87 -30.48
N LYS A 9 -18.27 -5.73 -30.75
CA LYS A 9 -17.48 -4.60 -30.25
C LYS A 9 -17.95 -3.27 -30.83
N ALA A 10 -18.31 -3.25 -32.12
CA ALA A 10 -18.83 -2.06 -32.79
C ALA A 10 -20.17 -1.64 -32.19
N VAL A 11 -21.12 -2.56 -32.03
CA VAL A 11 -22.43 -2.31 -31.40
C VAL A 11 -22.28 -1.81 -29.97
N MET A 12 -21.41 -2.42 -29.16
CA MET A 12 -21.13 -1.97 -27.79
C MET A 12 -20.48 -0.58 -27.75
N SER A 13 -19.65 -0.24 -28.74
CA SER A 13 -19.05 1.09 -28.88
C SER A 13 -20.08 2.15 -29.29
N GLU A 14 -21.00 1.78 -30.17
CA GLU A 14 -22.08 2.65 -30.65
C GLU A 14 -23.10 2.93 -29.54
N ALA A 15 -23.52 1.89 -28.80
CA ALA A 15 -24.39 2.04 -27.63
C ALA A 15 -23.77 2.97 -26.58
N ARG A 16 -22.46 2.84 -26.31
CA ARG A 16 -21.74 3.74 -25.39
C ARG A 16 -21.69 5.17 -25.92
N SER A 17 -21.54 5.36 -27.23
CA SER A 17 -21.53 6.69 -27.85
C SER A 17 -22.90 7.37 -27.72
N GLN A 18 -23.98 6.62 -27.87
CA GLN A 18 -25.35 7.11 -27.65
C GLN A 18 -25.60 7.48 -26.17
N GLN A 19 -25.18 6.63 -25.24
CA GLN A 19 -25.32 6.92 -23.80
C GLN A 19 -24.48 8.13 -23.38
N ALA A 20 -23.24 8.23 -23.87
CA ALA A 20 -22.34 9.35 -23.62
C ALA A 20 -22.88 10.69 -24.15
N ALA A 21 -23.82 10.70 -25.10
CA ALA A 21 -24.44 11.94 -25.59
C ALA A 21 -25.23 12.69 -24.51
N SER A 22 -25.78 11.96 -23.52
CA SER A 22 -26.50 12.53 -22.38
C SER A 22 -25.61 12.96 -21.20
N MET A 23 -24.34 12.54 -21.17
CA MET A 23 -23.41 12.79 -20.06
C MET A 23 -22.65 14.11 -20.26
N THR A 24 -23.29 15.25 -20.06
CA THR A 24 -22.66 16.56 -20.30
C THR A 24 -21.69 17.02 -19.21
N GLU A 25 -21.59 16.27 -18.11
CA GLU A 25 -20.84 16.68 -16.93
C GLU A 25 -20.31 15.50 -16.11
N PHE A 26 -19.21 15.73 -15.42
CA PHE A 26 -18.59 14.79 -14.50
C PHE A 26 -18.76 15.31 -13.07
N HIS A 27 -19.17 14.43 -12.16
CA HIS A 27 -19.33 14.77 -10.75
C HIS A 27 -18.23 14.15 -9.92
N TRP A 28 -17.52 14.97 -9.13
CA TRP A 28 -16.49 14.50 -8.21
C TRP A 28 -16.44 15.38 -6.97
N LEU A 29 -16.50 14.76 -5.78
CA LEU A 29 -16.54 15.43 -4.48
C LEU A 29 -17.59 16.56 -4.40
N GLY A 30 -18.79 16.31 -4.94
CA GLY A 30 -19.88 17.30 -4.94
C GLY A 30 -19.73 18.42 -5.99
N HIS A 31 -18.62 18.46 -6.72
CA HIS A 31 -18.40 19.42 -7.81
C HIS A 31 -18.78 18.87 -9.16
N ARG A 32 -19.26 19.77 -10.03
CA ARG A 32 -19.66 19.49 -11.40
C ARG A 32 -18.61 20.07 -12.34
N PHE A 33 -18.12 19.23 -13.24
CA PHE A 33 -17.15 19.60 -14.27
C PHE A 33 -17.79 19.39 -15.64
N PRO A 34 -17.93 20.44 -16.47
CA PRO A 34 -18.54 20.30 -17.80
C PRO A 34 -17.66 19.46 -18.73
N ILE A 35 -18.26 18.63 -19.58
CA ILE A 35 -17.57 17.78 -20.55
C ILE A 35 -18.07 18.06 -21.97
N SER A 36 -17.40 18.99 -22.64
CA SER A 36 -17.74 19.39 -24.01
C SER A 36 -17.30 18.35 -25.06
N ASN A 37 -16.18 17.67 -24.84
CA ASN A 37 -15.61 16.72 -25.80
C ASN A 37 -16.26 15.33 -25.74
N ALA A 38 -16.81 14.88 -26.87
CA ALA A 38 -17.48 13.58 -26.99
C ALA A 38 -16.56 12.40 -26.69
N LYS A 39 -15.28 12.46 -27.09
CA LYS A 39 -14.31 11.39 -26.82
C LYS A 39 -14.05 11.26 -25.33
N THR A 40 -13.85 12.40 -24.65
CA THR A 40 -13.71 12.44 -23.19
C THR A 40 -14.92 11.81 -22.49
N ARG A 41 -16.15 12.13 -22.92
CA ARG A 41 -17.38 11.51 -22.38
C ARG A 41 -17.38 9.98 -22.55
N VAL A 42 -17.07 9.50 -23.76
CA VAL A 42 -17.04 8.06 -24.05
C VAL A 42 -15.99 7.33 -23.20
N SER A 43 -14.79 7.89 -23.06
CA SER A 43 -13.71 7.28 -22.27
C SER A 43 -14.04 7.26 -20.77
N ILE A 44 -14.62 8.32 -20.22
CA ILE A 44 -15.07 8.36 -18.81
C ILE A 44 -16.20 7.34 -18.59
N LEU A 45 -17.21 7.32 -19.47
CA LEU A 45 -18.34 6.39 -19.34
C LEU A 45 -17.86 4.93 -19.39
N LYS A 46 -16.92 4.62 -20.30
CA LYS A 46 -16.28 3.29 -20.37
C LYS A 46 -15.60 2.92 -19.05
N ALA A 47 -14.86 3.85 -18.45
CA ALA A 47 -14.20 3.62 -17.17
C ALA A 47 -15.23 3.35 -16.05
N GLN A 48 -16.29 4.16 -15.96
CA GLN A 48 -17.35 4.01 -14.98
C GLN A 48 -18.14 2.69 -15.14
N GLU A 49 -18.36 2.22 -16.37
CA GLU A 49 -18.94 0.89 -16.62
C GLU A 49 -18.05 -0.22 -16.08
N LEU A 50 -16.74 -0.16 -16.35
CA LEU A 50 -15.77 -1.13 -15.85
C LEU A 50 -15.61 -1.08 -14.32
N GLU A 51 -15.77 0.10 -13.70
CA GLU A 51 -15.77 0.23 -12.24
C GLU A 51 -16.94 -0.53 -11.60
N LYS A 52 -18.11 -0.56 -12.24
CA LYS A 52 -19.25 -1.36 -11.75
C LYS A 52 -18.95 -2.86 -11.73
N ASP A 53 -18.05 -3.34 -12.58
CA ASP A 53 -17.63 -4.74 -12.57
C ASP A 53 -16.76 -5.09 -11.35
N ILE A 54 -16.00 -4.12 -10.80
CA ILE A 54 -15.09 -4.32 -9.66
C ILE A 54 -15.66 -3.86 -8.31
N HIS A 55 -16.71 -3.04 -8.30
CA HIS A 55 -17.41 -2.59 -7.08
C HIS A 55 -18.85 -3.10 -6.98
N GLY A 56 -19.37 -3.73 -8.04
CA GLY A 56 -20.74 -4.23 -8.06
C GLY A 56 -20.96 -5.48 -7.19
N PRO A 57 -22.20 -5.98 -7.09
CA PRO A 57 -22.55 -7.12 -6.23
C PRO A 57 -21.80 -8.42 -6.54
N LYS A 58 -21.22 -8.54 -7.74
CA LYS A 58 -20.44 -9.70 -8.19
C LYS A 58 -18.94 -9.52 -8.00
N ALA A 59 -18.48 -8.38 -7.52
CA ALA A 59 -17.06 -8.03 -7.39
C ALA A 59 -16.25 -9.07 -6.61
N ASP A 60 -16.78 -9.54 -5.47
CA ASP A 60 -16.09 -10.49 -4.59
C ASP A 60 -16.03 -11.92 -5.17
N SER A 61 -16.87 -12.23 -6.15
CA SER A 61 -16.86 -13.52 -6.85
C SER A 61 -15.83 -13.59 -7.99
N LEU A 62 -15.26 -12.45 -8.39
CA LEU A 62 -14.30 -12.39 -9.48
C LEU A 62 -12.91 -12.84 -9.01
N PRO A 63 -12.27 -13.78 -9.73
CA PRO A 63 -10.87 -14.12 -9.49
C PRO A 63 -9.97 -12.89 -9.52
N ALA A 64 -8.96 -12.86 -8.64
CA ALA A 64 -8.07 -11.72 -8.48
C ALA A 64 -7.40 -11.28 -9.79
N ASP A 65 -6.97 -12.23 -10.64
CA ASP A 65 -6.37 -11.93 -11.95
C ASP A 65 -7.33 -11.23 -12.90
N LYS A 66 -8.62 -11.58 -12.87
CA LYS A 66 -9.64 -10.90 -13.67
C LYS A 66 -9.87 -9.48 -13.17
N ARG A 67 -9.90 -9.28 -11.85
CA ARG A 67 -10.02 -7.94 -11.24
C ARG A 67 -8.84 -7.05 -11.62
N LEU A 68 -7.60 -7.58 -11.54
CA LEU A 68 -6.39 -6.87 -11.98
C LEU A 68 -6.48 -6.47 -13.46
N ALA A 69 -6.88 -7.39 -14.34
CA ALA A 69 -7.06 -7.10 -15.76
C ALA A 69 -8.16 -6.05 -16.02
N THR A 70 -9.20 -5.97 -15.18
CA THR A 70 -10.21 -4.90 -15.27
C THR A 70 -9.65 -3.56 -14.84
N PHE A 71 -8.83 -3.48 -13.80
CA PHE A 71 -8.12 -2.24 -13.42
C PHE A 71 -7.25 -1.72 -14.57
N ASP A 72 -6.52 -2.58 -15.29
CA ASP A 72 -5.71 -2.15 -16.43
C ASP A 72 -6.57 -1.49 -17.53
N LYS A 73 -7.79 -1.99 -17.76
CA LYS A 73 -8.75 -1.39 -18.70
C LYS A 73 -9.31 -0.05 -18.19
N ILE A 74 -9.57 0.06 -16.89
CA ILE A 74 -10.00 1.30 -16.24
C ILE A 74 -8.90 2.36 -16.41
N PHE A 75 -7.64 2.00 -16.15
CA PHE A 75 -6.49 2.89 -16.32
C PHE A 75 -6.35 3.34 -17.77
N ALA A 76 -6.49 2.43 -18.74
CA ALA A 76 -6.44 2.79 -20.15
C ALA A 76 -7.54 3.81 -20.52
N ALA A 77 -8.77 3.59 -20.05
CA ALA A 77 -9.90 4.48 -20.33
C ALA A 77 -9.75 5.87 -19.70
N TYR A 78 -9.35 5.96 -18.41
CA TYR A 78 -9.12 7.26 -17.78
C TYR A 78 -7.90 7.99 -18.37
N ASN A 79 -6.82 7.29 -18.73
CA ASN A 79 -5.67 7.93 -19.38
C ASN A 79 -6.03 8.46 -20.77
N GLU A 80 -6.87 7.75 -21.52
CA GLU A 80 -7.42 8.24 -22.79
C GLU A 80 -8.26 9.52 -22.58
N ALA A 81 -9.12 9.55 -21.56
CA ALA A 81 -9.89 10.74 -21.20
C ALA A 81 -8.97 11.93 -20.86
N ARG A 82 -7.97 11.71 -20.00
CA ARG A 82 -6.98 12.76 -19.64
C ARG A 82 -6.17 13.23 -20.84
N SER A 83 -5.78 12.33 -21.75
CA SER A 83 -5.11 12.72 -22.98
C SER A 83 -5.99 13.61 -23.85
N CYS A 84 -7.29 13.31 -23.96
CA CYS A 84 -8.24 14.17 -24.69
C CYS A 84 -8.35 15.55 -24.03
N ILE A 85 -8.50 15.61 -22.70
CA ILE A 85 -8.60 16.87 -21.95
C ILE A 85 -7.34 17.73 -22.10
N ARG A 86 -6.15 17.13 -22.04
CA ARG A 86 -4.89 17.87 -22.22
C ARG A 86 -4.72 18.41 -23.64
N ASN A 87 -5.20 17.67 -24.65
CA ASN A 87 -5.23 18.16 -26.02
C ASN A 87 -6.20 19.34 -26.19
N ASP A 88 -7.36 19.27 -25.53
CA ASP A 88 -8.32 20.38 -25.51
C ASP A 88 -7.75 21.60 -24.78
N LEU A 89 -7.04 21.41 -23.66
CA LEU A 89 -6.32 22.47 -22.93
C LEU A 89 -5.28 23.17 -23.79
N ALA A 90 -4.47 22.40 -24.52
CA ALA A 90 -3.49 22.94 -25.45
C ALA A 90 -4.14 23.75 -26.59
N SER A 91 -5.41 23.47 -26.90
CA SER A 91 -6.16 24.09 -27.99
C SER A 91 -7.16 25.16 -27.52
N ALA A 92 -7.29 25.40 -26.21
CA ALA A 92 -8.35 26.23 -25.60
C ALA A 92 -8.19 27.75 -25.86
N GLY A 93 -7.17 28.19 -26.61
CA GLY A 93 -6.93 29.59 -26.92
C GLY A 93 -6.68 30.44 -25.66
N ASN A 94 -7.30 31.63 -25.60
CA ASN A 94 -7.16 32.58 -24.47
C ASN A 94 -8.39 32.60 -23.54
N SER A 95 -9.29 31.62 -23.64
CA SER A 95 -10.45 31.54 -22.73
C SER A 95 -10.02 31.01 -21.37
N GLU A 96 -9.88 31.89 -20.39
CA GLU A 96 -9.44 31.53 -19.03
C GLU A 96 -10.43 30.58 -18.34
N SER A 97 -11.73 30.89 -18.44
CA SER A 97 -12.80 30.04 -17.87
C SER A 97 -12.79 28.60 -18.41
N MET A 98 -12.55 28.42 -19.71
CA MET A 98 -12.46 27.08 -20.30
C MET A 98 -11.21 26.32 -19.85
N LYS A 99 -10.10 27.03 -19.64
CA LYS A 99 -8.85 26.42 -19.13
C LYS A 99 -9.01 25.97 -17.70
N ASP A 100 -9.67 26.76 -16.86
CA ASP A 100 -9.96 26.43 -15.47
C ASP A 100 -10.86 25.19 -15.38
N ASP A 101 -11.94 25.13 -16.17
CA ASP A 101 -12.84 23.98 -16.23
C ASP A 101 -12.12 22.69 -16.65
N LEU A 102 -11.33 22.76 -17.72
CA LEU A 102 -10.57 21.60 -18.22
C LEU A 102 -9.45 21.18 -17.27
N SER A 103 -8.77 22.13 -16.61
CA SER A 103 -7.75 21.84 -15.60
C SER A 103 -8.37 21.16 -14.37
N GLY A 104 -9.51 21.67 -13.90
CA GLY A 104 -10.29 21.05 -12.83
C GLY A 104 -10.75 19.64 -13.20
N LEU A 105 -11.21 19.42 -14.43
CA LEU A 105 -11.59 18.10 -14.91
C LEU A 105 -10.38 17.13 -14.99
N ASP A 106 -9.22 17.55 -15.49
CA ASP A 106 -8.01 16.70 -15.50
C ASP A 106 -7.56 16.35 -14.08
N LYS A 107 -7.63 17.31 -13.14
CA LYS A 107 -7.34 17.08 -11.71
C LYS A 107 -8.31 16.05 -11.13
N ALA A 108 -9.61 16.21 -11.34
CA ALA A 108 -10.64 15.31 -10.82
C ALA A 108 -10.48 13.88 -11.35
N ILE A 109 -10.26 13.71 -12.65
CA ILE A 109 -10.00 12.40 -13.25
C ILE A 109 -8.67 11.82 -12.78
N GLY A 110 -7.64 12.67 -12.63
CA GLY A 110 -6.36 12.29 -12.04
C GLY A 110 -6.51 11.75 -10.62
N ALA A 111 -7.35 12.37 -9.80
CA ALA A 111 -7.62 11.94 -8.45
C ALA A 111 -8.38 10.60 -8.40
N VAL A 112 -9.41 10.42 -9.25
CA VAL A 112 -10.11 9.13 -9.40
C VAL A 112 -9.15 8.03 -9.85
N LEU A 113 -8.27 8.31 -10.82
CA LEU A 113 -7.25 7.37 -11.26
C LEU A 113 -6.28 6.99 -10.12
N GLY A 114 -5.89 7.96 -9.28
CA GLY A 114 -5.09 7.74 -8.09
C GLY A 114 -5.78 6.81 -7.09
N GLN A 115 -7.07 7.04 -6.80
CA GLN A 115 -7.87 6.15 -5.95
C GLN A 115 -7.88 4.71 -6.48
N ARG A 116 -8.17 4.51 -7.77
CA ARG A 116 -8.17 3.17 -8.39
C ARG A 116 -6.78 2.52 -8.39
N THR A 117 -5.72 3.32 -8.45
CA THR A 117 -4.34 2.82 -8.31
C THR A 117 -4.08 2.26 -6.92
N ILE A 118 -4.52 2.96 -5.87
CA ILE A 118 -4.44 2.49 -4.48
C ILE A 118 -5.24 1.18 -4.32
N GLU A 119 -6.49 1.13 -4.78
CA GLU A 119 -7.34 -0.06 -4.69
C GLU A 119 -6.72 -1.28 -5.39
N ARG A 120 -6.18 -1.09 -6.59
CA ARG A 120 -5.47 -2.13 -7.34
C ARG A 120 -4.26 -2.65 -6.58
N ASN A 121 -3.50 -1.76 -5.94
CA ASN A 121 -2.31 -2.12 -5.17
C ASN A 121 -2.67 -2.78 -3.83
N GLN A 122 -3.80 -2.42 -3.20
CA GLN A 122 -4.36 -3.15 -2.07
C GLN A 122 -4.73 -4.58 -2.45
N LEU A 123 -5.30 -4.81 -3.65
CA LEU A 123 -5.56 -6.16 -4.15
C LEU A 123 -4.24 -6.97 -4.31
N LEU A 124 -3.17 -6.35 -4.80
CA LEU A 124 -1.85 -7.02 -4.84
C LEU A 124 -1.36 -7.40 -3.44
N VAL A 125 -1.54 -6.53 -2.45
CA VAL A 125 -1.23 -6.84 -1.05
C VAL A 125 -2.05 -8.05 -0.58
N SER A 126 -3.37 -8.09 -0.80
CA SER A 126 -4.20 -9.24 -0.41
C SER A 126 -3.74 -10.55 -1.06
N ILE A 127 -3.33 -10.52 -2.33
CA ILE A 127 -2.75 -11.68 -3.03
C ILE A 127 -1.43 -12.11 -2.37
N ALA A 128 -0.53 -11.16 -2.09
CA ALA A 128 0.77 -11.42 -1.49
C ALA A 128 0.64 -11.97 -0.06
N ILE A 129 -0.27 -11.44 0.76
CA ILE A 129 -0.60 -11.96 2.10
C ILE A 129 -1.11 -13.40 1.99
N SER A 130 -2.02 -13.67 1.05
CA SER A 130 -2.56 -15.02 0.84
C SER A 130 -1.47 -16.02 0.47
N LYS A 131 -0.47 -15.61 -0.33
CA LYS A 131 0.69 -16.45 -0.66
C LYS A 131 1.64 -16.63 0.51
N LEU A 132 1.83 -15.60 1.34
CA LEU A 132 2.69 -15.66 2.53
C LEU A 132 2.13 -16.63 3.59
N ASN A 133 0.81 -16.67 3.75
CA ASN A 133 0.13 -17.47 4.78
C ASN A 133 -0.09 -18.95 4.38
N LYS A 134 0.08 -19.31 3.10
CA LYS A 134 -0.04 -20.71 2.67
C LYS A 134 1.15 -21.53 3.20
N VAL A 135 0.84 -22.57 3.98
CA VAL A 135 1.80 -23.60 4.40
C VAL A 135 2.27 -24.35 3.16
N ARG A 136 3.60 -24.50 3.03
CA ARG A 136 4.26 -25.10 1.87
C ARG A 136 3.77 -26.53 1.62
N ASP A 137 3.03 -26.75 0.54
CA ASP A 137 2.83 -28.10 0.01
C ASP A 137 3.66 -28.36 -1.25
N ASP A 138 4.09 -27.31 -1.98
CA ASP A 138 4.79 -27.45 -3.25
C ASP A 138 6.26 -26.99 -3.20
N LYS A 139 7.16 -27.90 -3.61
CA LYS A 139 8.62 -27.67 -3.65
C LYS A 139 9.08 -26.67 -4.73
N ASN A 140 8.17 -26.20 -5.59
CA ASN A 140 8.47 -25.32 -6.72
C ASN A 140 7.91 -23.89 -6.61
N GLU A 141 7.15 -23.53 -5.57
CA GLU A 141 6.59 -22.18 -5.45
C GLU A 141 7.58 -21.23 -4.73
N LYS A 142 7.90 -20.11 -5.38
CA LYS A 142 8.81 -19.09 -4.83
C LYS A 142 8.20 -18.53 -3.53
N VAL A 143 8.87 -18.76 -2.41
CA VAL A 143 8.45 -18.26 -1.10
C VAL A 143 8.29 -16.74 -1.15
N THR A 144 7.06 -16.27 -0.97
CA THR A 144 6.81 -14.83 -0.78
C THR A 144 7.42 -14.46 0.56
N LYS A 145 8.34 -13.50 0.57
CA LYS A 145 8.98 -13.04 1.80
C LYS A 145 8.30 -11.77 2.33
N PRO A 146 8.34 -11.48 3.64
CA PRO A 146 7.74 -10.27 4.20
C PRO A 146 8.25 -8.96 3.54
N GLU A 147 9.47 -8.94 3.02
CA GLU A 147 10.04 -7.77 2.34
C GLU A 147 9.27 -7.38 1.07
N GLU A 148 8.59 -8.32 0.42
CA GLU A 148 7.73 -8.02 -0.73
C GLU A 148 6.53 -7.18 -0.29
N LEU A 149 5.93 -7.49 0.86
CA LEU A 149 4.84 -6.70 1.42
C LEU A 149 5.32 -5.32 1.86
N VAL A 150 6.53 -5.21 2.40
CA VAL A 150 7.14 -3.90 2.71
C VAL A 150 7.21 -3.03 1.45
N ARG A 151 7.68 -3.58 0.32
CA ARG A 151 7.75 -2.84 -0.95
C ARG A 151 6.37 -2.44 -1.48
N LEU A 152 5.37 -3.32 -1.37
CA LEU A 152 4.01 -3.01 -1.80
C LEU A 152 3.38 -1.90 -0.94
N TYR A 153 3.63 -1.89 0.36
CA TYR A 153 3.17 -0.80 1.23
C TYR A 153 3.96 0.50 1.04
N ASP A 154 5.26 0.45 0.73
CA ASP A 154 6.02 1.64 0.30
C ASP A 154 5.39 2.27 -0.95
N LEU A 155 4.98 1.44 -1.91
CA LEU A 155 4.26 1.91 -3.10
C LEU A 155 2.90 2.53 -2.73
N LEU A 156 2.10 1.88 -1.88
CA LEU A 156 0.83 2.43 -1.41
C LEU A 156 0.98 3.77 -0.69
N LEU A 157 2.04 3.93 0.11
CA LEU A 157 2.35 5.19 0.78
C LEU A 157 2.70 6.30 -0.22
N GLN A 158 3.50 5.98 -1.24
CA GLN A 158 3.78 6.94 -2.31
C GLN A 158 2.50 7.31 -3.06
N ASN A 159 1.66 6.34 -3.41
CA ASN A 159 0.40 6.60 -4.11
C ASN A 159 -0.56 7.48 -3.29
N ALA A 160 -0.65 7.27 -1.98
CA ALA A 160 -1.48 8.08 -1.09
C ALA A 160 -0.94 9.51 -0.96
N ALA A 161 0.38 9.68 -0.86
CA ALA A 161 1.02 11.00 -0.84
C ALA A 161 0.82 11.76 -2.16
N ASP A 162 1.09 11.13 -3.30
CA ASP A 162 0.89 11.73 -4.63
C ASP A 162 -0.56 12.18 -4.84
N LEU A 163 -1.52 11.38 -4.34
CA LEU A 163 -2.94 11.70 -4.42
C LEU A 163 -3.33 12.85 -3.50
N SER A 164 -2.83 12.86 -2.27
CA SER A 164 -3.02 13.96 -1.30
C SER A 164 -2.46 15.28 -1.86
N ASP A 165 -1.25 15.24 -2.43
CA ASP A 165 -0.59 16.38 -3.06
C ASP A 165 -1.37 16.88 -4.28
N LEU A 166 -1.83 15.97 -5.15
CA LEU A 166 -2.64 16.32 -6.32
C LEU A 166 -3.92 17.05 -5.89
N VAL A 167 -4.65 16.52 -4.92
CA VAL A 167 -5.92 17.13 -4.47
C VAL A 167 -5.68 18.44 -3.72
N SER A 168 -4.57 18.56 -3.00
CA SER A 168 -4.17 19.77 -2.28
C SER A 168 -3.51 20.84 -3.17
N SER A 169 -3.22 20.51 -4.44
CA SER A 169 -2.66 21.43 -5.42
C SER A 169 -3.75 22.40 -5.91
N GLY A 170 -3.71 23.63 -5.42
CA GLY A 170 -4.72 24.65 -5.73
C GLY A 170 -4.73 25.78 -4.70
N ARG A 171 -5.11 26.99 -5.14
CA ARG A 171 -5.29 28.15 -4.26
C ARG A 171 -6.63 28.11 -3.53
N ASP A 172 -7.68 27.67 -4.23
CA ASP A 172 -9.04 27.57 -3.69
C ASP A 172 -9.35 26.13 -3.28
N ARG A 173 -8.85 25.75 -2.10
CA ARG A 173 -9.09 24.41 -1.53
C ARG A 173 -10.52 24.30 -1.04
N LYS A 174 -11.29 23.43 -1.68
CA LYS A 174 -12.67 23.15 -1.29
C LYS A 174 -12.70 22.29 -0.02
N PRO A 175 -13.68 22.46 0.88
CA PRO A 175 -13.81 21.64 2.08
C PRO A 175 -13.84 20.14 1.77
N GLU A 176 -14.46 19.74 0.66
CA GLU A 176 -14.56 18.36 0.23
C GLU A 176 -13.20 17.80 -0.24
N GLU A 177 -12.38 18.63 -0.89
CA GLU A 177 -11.01 18.27 -1.29
C GLU A 177 -10.08 18.14 -0.07
N LEU A 178 -10.24 19.03 0.93
CA LEU A 178 -9.52 18.94 2.19
C LEU A 178 -9.87 17.67 2.96
N ALA A 179 -11.17 17.37 3.12
CA ALA A 179 -11.63 16.15 3.76
C ALA A 179 -11.15 14.89 3.02
N PHE A 180 -11.06 14.96 1.69
CA PHE A 180 -10.50 13.88 0.88
C PHE A 180 -8.98 13.70 1.12
N ALA A 181 -8.21 14.79 1.22
CA ALA A 181 -6.80 14.72 1.56
C ALA A 181 -6.58 14.17 2.98
N GLU A 182 -7.43 14.53 3.95
CA GLU A 182 -7.43 13.94 5.30
C GLU A 182 -7.68 12.43 5.27
N ASP A 183 -8.59 11.94 4.43
CA ASP A 183 -8.81 10.50 4.21
C ASP A 183 -7.56 9.82 3.61
N CYS A 184 -6.84 10.49 2.71
CA CYS A 184 -5.55 9.99 2.19
C CYS A 184 -4.47 9.92 3.28
N GLU A 185 -4.40 10.89 4.19
CA GLU A 185 -3.47 10.85 5.33
C GLU A 185 -3.82 9.73 6.31
N LEU A 186 -5.12 9.52 6.59
CA LEU A 186 -5.57 8.42 7.44
C LEU A 186 -5.22 7.06 6.82
N LYS A 187 -5.46 6.87 5.51
CA LYS A 187 -5.00 5.68 4.78
C LYS A 187 -3.48 5.50 4.87
N SER A 188 -2.72 6.58 4.75
CA SER A 188 -1.27 6.56 4.89
C SER A 188 -0.84 6.11 6.29
N LEU A 189 -1.55 6.51 7.35
CA LEU A 189 -1.29 6.04 8.70
C LEU A 189 -1.50 4.52 8.84
N VAL A 190 -2.57 3.98 8.25
CA VAL A 190 -2.84 2.55 8.20
C VAL A 190 -1.74 1.80 7.44
N PHE A 191 -1.38 2.26 6.24
CA PHE A 191 -0.32 1.64 5.44
C PHE A 191 1.04 1.69 6.14
N ARG A 192 1.35 2.75 6.91
CA ARG A 192 2.56 2.82 7.73
C ARG A 192 2.58 1.75 8.83
N ALA A 193 1.45 1.51 9.49
CA ALA A 193 1.33 0.47 10.52
C ALA A 193 1.58 -0.92 9.93
N GLU A 194 0.90 -1.24 8.83
CA GLU A 194 1.04 -2.50 8.11
C GLU A 194 2.46 -2.72 7.57
N ARG A 195 3.05 -1.71 6.92
CA ARG A 195 4.44 -1.76 6.46
C ARG A 195 5.40 -2.08 7.60
N CYS A 196 5.24 -1.39 8.73
CA CYS A 196 6.08 -1.57 9.91
C CYS A 196 5.96 -2.99 10.46
N PHE A 197 4.77 -3.60 10.37
CA PHE A 197 4.53 -4.98 10.81
C PHE A 197 5.27 -6.00 9.95
N TYR A 198 5.23 -5.87 8.63
CA TYR A 198 5.97 -6.78 7.76
C TYR A 198 7.48 -6.56 7.82
N LEU A 199 7.92 -5.32 8.10
CA LEU A 199 9.31 -5.04 8.42
C LEU A 199 9.74 -5.73 9.71
N ALA A 200 8.91 -5.69 10.76
CA ALA A 200 9.16 -6.41 12.01
C ALA A 200 9.26 -7.93 11.79
N LYS A 201 8.38 -8.50 10.96
CA LYS A 201 8.45 -9.91 10.54
C LYS A 201 9.76 -10.25 9.84
N SER A 202 10.22 -9.40 8.92
CA SER A 202 11.52 -9.59 8.25
C SER A 202 12.68 -9.62 9.26
N TYR A 203 12.71 -8.69 10.21
CA TYR A 203 13.76 -8.62 11.24
C TYR A 203 13.71 -9.81 12.21
N SER A 204 12.51 -10.24 12.59
CA SER A 204 12.29 -11.47 13.38
C SER A 204 12.87 -12.69 12.67
N LEU A 205 12.59 -12.87 11.38
CA LEU A 205 13.15 -13.96 10.56
C LEU A 205 14.68 -13.89 10.42
N ALA A 206 15.24 -12.69 10.47
CA ALA A 206 16.69 -12.47 10.46
C ALA A 206 17.36 -12.66 11.84
N GLY A 207 16.61 -13.02 12.88
CA GLY A 207 17.12 -13.16 14.25
C GLY A 207 17.42 -11.83 14.95
N LYS A 208 16.99 -10.70 14.38
CA LYS A 208 17.16 -9.36 14.95
C LYS A 208 16.04 -9.08 15.95
N ARG A 209 16.09 -9.76 17.09
CA ARG A 209 15.00 -9.82 18.08
C ARG A 209 14.65 -8.46 18.68
N THR A 210 15.65 -7.67 19.05
CA THR A 210 15.45 -6.37 19.71
C THR A 210 14.86 -5.35 18.75
N GLU A 211 15.33 -5.30 17.50
CA GLU A 211 14.75 -4.46 16.46
C GLU A 211 13.33 -4.90 16.09
N ALA A 212 13.09 -6.21 15.95
CA ALA A 212 11.75 -6.75 15.68
C ALA A 212 10.76 -6.38 16.80
N TYR A 213 11.16 -6.53 18.06
CA TYR A 213 10.38 -6.10 19.22
C TYR A 213 10.01 -4.62 19.16
N ALA A 214 11.00 -3.75 18.94
CA ALA A 214 10.79 -2.30 18.87
C ALA A 214 9.85 -1.92 17.71
N LEU A 215 9.97 -2.59 16.56
CA LEU A 215 9.09 -2.39 15.43
C LEU A 215 7.65 -2.83 15.74
N TYR A 216 7.42 -4.00 16.35
CA TYR A 216 6.07 -4.42 16.76
C TYR A 216 5.43 -3.46 17.77
N CYS A 217 6.21 -2.90 18.70
CA CYS A 217 5.72 -1.83 19.59
C CYS A 217 5.31 -0.58 18.80
N LYS A 218 6.09 -0.19 17.78
CA LYS A 218 5.76 0.93 16.90
C LYS A 218 4.49 0.67 16.08
N VAL A 219 4.28 -0.55 15.59
CA VAL A 219 3.04 -0.94 14.89
C VAL A 219 1.83 -0.70 15.78
N ARG A 220 1.88 -1.16 17.03
CA ARG A 220 0.77 -0.95 17.99
C ARG A 220 0.46 0.53 18.18
N PHE A 221 1.48 1.36 18.38
CA PHE A 221 1.29 2.81 18.51
C PHE A 221 0.60 3.42 17.28
N LEU A 222 1.03 3.04 16.07
CA LEU A 222 0.43 3.52 14.83
C LEU A 222 -1.01 3.04 14.66
N ALA A 223 -1.28 1.76 14.94
CA ALA A 223 -2.62 1.18 14.89
C ALA A 223 -3.57 1.84 15.91
N ASP A 224 -3.10 2.11 17.13
CA ASP A 224 -3.87 2.82 18.16
C ASP A 224 -4.21 4.25 17.74
N THR A 225 -3.27 4.93 17.09
CA THR A 225 -3.49 6.28 16.56
C THR A 225 -4.54 6.26 15.46
N ALA A 226 -4.42 5.35 14.48
CA ALA A 226 -5.37 5.20 13.39
C ALA A 226 -6.77 4.84 13.89
N LEU A 227 -6.88 3.93 14.88
CA LEU A 227 -8.15 3.55 15.48
C LEU A 227 -8.84 4.72 16.18
N LYS A 228 -8.09 5.58 16.88
CA LYS A 228 -8.65 6.79 17.51
C LYS A 228 -9.18 7.77 16.47
N GLU A 229 -8.45 7.98 15.38
CA GLU A 229 -8.89 8.86 14.30
C GLU A 229 -10.14 8.30 13.60
N LEU A 230 -10.17 7.00 13.30
CA LEU A 230 -11.34 6.33 12.71
C LEU A 230 -12.57 6.38 13.62
N GLN A 231 -12.43 6.26 14.94
CA GLN A 231 -13.54 6.36 15.89
C GLN A 231 -14.22 7.74 15.89
N ASN A 232 -13.46 8.79 15.56
CA ASN A 232 -14.00 10.14 15.46
C ASN A 232 -14.78 10.36 14.14
N LEU A 233 -14.63 9.47 13.16
CA LEU A 233 -15.32 9.53 11.88
C LEU A 233 -16.61 8.70 11.91
N LYS A 234 -17.75 9.36 11.63
CA LYS A 234 -19.08 8.70 11.62
C LYS A 234 -19.24 7.65 10.52
N THR A 235 -18.42 7.70 9.48
CA THR A 235 -18.48 6.87 8.26
C THR A 235 -17.33 5.88 8.17
N ALA A 236 -16.68 5.55 9.29
CA ALA A 236 -15.51 4.69 9.29
C ALA A 236 -15.82 3.28 8.79
N ASP A 237 -14.96 2.79 7.89
CA ASP A 237 -15.04 1.44 7.36
C ASP A 237 -14.78 0.41 8.48
N GLN A 238 -15.82 -0.37 8.79
CA GLN A 238 -15.77 -1.39 9.83
C GLN A 238 -14.79 -2.52 9.49
N ALA A 239 -14.54 -2.79 8.20
CA ALA A 239 -13.55 -3.77 7.77
C ALA A 239 -12.14 -3.31 8.17
N VAL A 240 -11.79 -2.05 7.86
CA VAL A 240 -10.50 -1.45 8.22
C VAL A 240 -10.29 -1.41 9.73
N ILE A 241 -11.32 -1.05 10.50
CA ILE A 241 -11.24 -1.06 11.98
C ILE A 241 -10.92 -2.48 12.48
N LYS A 242 -11.57 -3.50 11.94
CA LYS A 242 -11.36 -4.90 12.33
C LYS A 242 -9.96 -5.40 11.94
N GLU A 243 -9.46 -5.01 10.77
CA GLU A 243 -8.10 -5.31 10.32
C GLU A 243 -7.06 -4.66 11.25
N LEU A 244 -7.21 -3.38 11.59
CA LEU A 244 -6.31 -2.69 12.54
C LEU A 244 -6.33 -3.30 13.94
N GLN A 245 -7.49 -3.71 14.44
CA GLN A 245 -7.60 -4.42 15.72
C GLN A 245 -6.88 -5.78 15.67
N THR A 246 -6.94 -6.46 14.53
CA THR A 246 -6.21 -7.71 14.31
C THR A 246 -4.71 -7.45 14.30
N LEU A 247 -4.25 -6.44 13.54
CA LEU A 247 -2.86 -6.01 13.49
C LEU A 247 -2.32 -5.64 14.88
N GLN A 248 -3.10 -4.92 15.69
CA GLN A 248 -2.76 -4.55 17.06
C GLN A 248 -2.53 -5.79 17.94
N LYS A 249 -3.45 -6.77 17.87
CA LYS A 249 -3.36 -8.04 18.62
C LYS A 249 -2.17 -8.88 18.17
N GLU A 250 -1.99 -9.04 16.86
CA GLU A 250 -0.85 -9.78 16.29
C GLU A 250 0.49 -9.13 16.68
N SER A 251 0.57 -7.81 16.60
CA SER A 251 1.78 -7.07 17.00
C SER A 251 2.09 -7.24 18.48
N ARG A 252 1.06 -7.23 19.35
CA ARG A 252 1.24 -7.52 20.78
C ARG A 252 1.78 -8.94 20.97
N SER A 253 1.14 -9.94 20.37
CA SER A 253 1.57 -11.33 20.47
C SER A 253 3.02 -11.51 20.01
N ASN A 254 3.35 -11.00 18.82
CA ASN A 254 4.70 -11.12 18.27
C ASN A 254 5.73 -10.37 19.10
N SER A 255 5.41 -9.18 19.66
CA SER A 255 6.33 -8.49 20.58
C SER A 255 6.66 -9.34 21.80
N CYS A 256 5.68 -10.02 22.40
CA CYS A 256 5.92 -10.90 23.55
C CYS A 256 6.78 -12.10 23.16
N ILE A 257 6.54 -12.68 21.98
CA ILE A 257 7.32 -13.81 21.46
C ILE A 257 8.78 -13.41 21.24
N GLU A 258 9.04 -12.31 20.53
CA GLU A 258 10.41 -11.84 20.27
C GLU A 258 11.15 -11.51 21.58
N HIS A 259 10.46 -10.92 22.56
CA HIS A 259 11.04 -10.61 23.86
C HIS A 259 11.41 -11.88 24.63
N ALA A 260 10.53 -12.87 24.67
CA ALA A 260 10.79 -14.15 25.35
C ALA A 260 11.96 -14.89 24.69
N ILE A 261 11.99 -14.94 23.35
CA ILE A 261 13.08 -15.57 22.60
C ILE A 261 14.40 -14.84 22.85
N ALA A 262 14.42 -13.50 22.86
CA ALA A 262 15.62 -12.73 23.15
C ALA A 262 16.22 -13.06 24.52
N ILE A 263 15.38 -13.16 25.57
CA ILE A 263 15.81 -13.54 26.92
C ILE A 263 16.37 -14.97 26.91
N MET A 264 15.68 -15.92 26.27
CA MET A 264 16.17 -17.30 26.16
C MET A 264 17.53 -17.38 25.43
N GLU A 265 17.73 -16.58 24.39
CA GLU A 265 18.99 -16.51 23.65
C GLU A 265 20.13 -15.91 24.51
N GLU A 266 19.82 -14.90 25.33
CA GLU A 266 20.75 -14.25 26.27
C GLU A 266 21.18 -15.19 27.40
N GLU A 267 20.23 -15.87 28.04
CA GLU A 267 20.49 -16.85 29.12
C GLU A 267 21.32 -18.05 28.63
N GLN A 268 21.13 -18.47 27.38
CA GLN A 268 21.93 -19.56 26.78
C GLN A 268 23.31 -19.11 26.27
N ALA A 269 23.59 -17.82 26.21
CA ALA A 269 24.84 -17.32 25.66
C ALA A 269 26.08 -17.79 26.45
N PRO A 270 26.10 -17.77 27.79
CA PRO A 270 27.23 -18.27 28.58
C PRO A 270 27.50 -19.77 28.35
N GLU A 271 26.46 -20.61 28.30
CA GLU A 271 26.60 -22.04 28.06
C GLU A 271 27.15 -22.34 26.66
N LYS A 272 26.62 -21.65 25.63
CA LYS A 272 27.12 -21.76 24.25
C LYS A 272 28.57 -21.29 24.13
N LEU A 273 28.96 -20.25 24.86
CA LEU A 273 30.34 -19.79 24.92
C LEU A 273 31.24 -20.82 25.60
N SER A 274 30.82 -21.37 26.74
CA SER A 274 31.55 -22.42 27.47
C SER A 274 31.78 -23.66 26.60
N GLN A 275 30.74 -24.15 25.91
CA GLN A 275 30.86 -25.27 24.97
C GLN A 275 31.85 -24.98 23.83
N LYS A 276 31.78 -23.80 23.22
CA LYS A 276 32.72 -23.41 22.14
C LYS A 276 34.16 -23.29 22.62
N ILE A 277 34.38 -22.76 23.84
CA ILE A 277 35.71 -22.67 24.42
C ILE A 277 36.25 -24.07 24.75
N SER A 278 35.41 -24.99 25.24
CA SER A 278 35.81 -26.37 25.55
C SER A 278 36.30 -27.17 24.34
N THR A 279 35.89 -26.78 23.12
CA THR A 279 36.39 -27.37 21.86
C THR A 279 37.73 -26.81 21.39
N ILE A 280 38.27 -25.76 22.02
CA ILE A 280 39.56 -25.15 21.65
C ILE A 280 40.66 -25.81 22.50
N SER A 281 41.40 -26.76 21.92
CA SER A 281 42.59 -27.32 22.57
C SER A 281 43.85 -26.53 22.19
N LEU A 282 44.63 -26.13 23.19
CA LEU A 282 45.91 -25.42 23.03
C LEU A 282 47.10 -26.37 22.75
N THR A 283 46.89 -27.69 22.70
CA THR A 283 47.96 -28.63 22.36
C THR A 283 48.14 -28.70 20.84
N GLY A 284 49.12 -27.97 20.33
CA GLY A 284 49.44 -27.88 18.91
C GLY A 284 49.67 -29.23 18.22
N LYS A 285 48.63 -29.72 17.54
CA LYS A 285 48.74 -30.61 16.37
C LYS A 285 47.69 -30.17 15.35
N ASP A 286 47.95 -29.02 14.71
CA ASP A 286 47.16 -28.56 13.58
C ASP A 286 47.30 -29.55 12.42
N LYS A 287 46.21 -30.28 12.09
CA LYS A 287 45.93 -30.55 10.68
C LYS A 287 45.27 -29.29 10.13
N LYS A 288 46.04 -28.53 9.33
CA LYS A 288 45.53 -27.41 8.52
C LYS A 288 44.25 -27.84 7.79
N VAL A 289 43.11 -27.29 8.18
CA VAL A 289 41.96 -27.16 7.30
C VAL A 289 41.86 -25.69 6.96
N CYS A 290 42.36 -25.34 5.77
CA CYS A 290 42.13 -24.02 5.17
C CYS A 290 40.64 -23.90 4.86
N ALA A 291 39.92 -23.09 5.64
CA ALA A 291 38.67 -22.48 5.18
C ALA A 291 38.96 -21.01 4.84
N PRO A 292 38.52 -20.48 3.69
CA PRO A 292 38.84 -19.13 3.28
C PRO A 292 38.06 -18.12 4.14
N PHE A 293 38.78 -17.41 5.00
CA PHE A 293 38.28 -16.25 5.72
C PHE A 293 38.17 -15.08 4.74
N ASN A 294 36.94 -14.72 4.38
CA ASN A 294 36.68 -13.54 3.55
C ASN A 294 36.55 -12.31 4.47
N PHE A 295 37.60 -11.50 4.52
CA PHE A 295 37.65 -10.25 5.26
C PHE A 295 36.84 -9.18 4.50
N ARG A 296 35.65 -8.82 5.00
CA ARG A 296 35.07 -7.49 4.73
C ARG A 296 34.53 -6.85 6.02
N SER A 297 35.32 -5.86 6.45
CA SER A 297 34.94 -4.66 7.22
C SER A 297 34.15 -4.87 8.52
N TRP A 298 34.88 -5.11 9.61
CA TRP A 298 34.50 -4.54 10.91
C TRP A 298 34.96 -3.07 10.94
N THR A 299 34.04 -2.14 10.69
CA THR A 299 34.26 -0.74 11.08
C THR A 299 33.86 -0.59 12.54
N CYS A 300 34.86 -0.26 13.35
CA CYS A 300 34.73 0.13 14.74
C CYS A 300 33.85 1.39 14.84
N SER A 301 32.69 1.27 15.49
CA SER A 301 31.96 2.42 16.03
C SER A 301 31.16 2.00 17.25
N SER A 302 31.87 1.65 18.32
CA SER A 302 31.35 1.72 19.69
C SER A 302 31.85 3.01 20.32
N ARG A 303 31.15 4.12 20.05
CA ARG A 303 31.08 5.28 20.94
C ARG A 303 29.89 6.14 20.56
N ARG A 304 28.75 5.90 21.21
CA ARG A 304 27.83 6.99 21.56
C ARG A 304 27.12 6.65 22.85
N LYS A 305 27.33 7.55 23.81
CA LYS A 305 26.68 7.65 25.12
C LYS A 305 25.15 7.50 24.93
N LEU A 306 24.55 6.47 25.52
CA LEU A 306 23.15 6.53 25.88
C LEU A 306 23.06 7.31 27.19
N ASN A 307 22.66 8.58 27.06
CA ASN A 307 22.14 9.33 28.19
C ASN A 307 20.97 8.55 28.76
N ALA A 308 21.07 8.23 30.05
CA ALA A 308 19.95 7.88 30.88
C ALA A 308 19.01 9.09 30.95
N SER A 309 17.81 8.98 30.37
CA SER A 309 16.55 9.59 30.84
C SER A 309 15.43 9.22 29.87
N ILE A 310 14.25 8.89 30.43
CA ILE A 310 13.00 8.51 29.75
C ILE A 310 13.06 7.04 29.29
N ILE A 311 12.53 6.04 30.00
CA ILE A 311 11.13 5.86 30.45
C ILE A 311 11.15 5.08 31.78
N VAL A 312 10.84 5.76 32.88
CA VAL A 312 10.30 5.11 34.09
C VAL A 312 8.81 5.41 34.07
N GLY A 313 7.98 4.37 34.08
CA GLY A 313 6.55 4.50 34.33
C GLY A 313 5.68 3.75 33.33
N ALA A 314 5.43 2.48 33.62
CA ALA A 314 4.10 1.84 33.53
C ALA A 314 4.26 0.31 33.56
N CYS A 315 4.53 -0.23 34.74
CA CYS A 315 4.16 -1.60 35.11
C CYS A 315 4.28 -1.72 36.63
N LYS A 316 3.24 -1.24 37.33
CA LYS A 316 2.90 -1.73 38.67
C LYS A 316 1.41 -1.49 38.90
N VAL A 317 0.73 -2.62 39.10
CA VAL A 317 -0.69 -2.88 39.41
C VAL A 317 -1.65 -2.73 38.22
#